data_AF-A0AAE7JAV6-F1
#
_entry.id   AF-A0AAE7JAV6-F1
#
_cell.length_a   1.000
_cell.length_b   1.000
_cell.length_c   1.000
_cell.angle_alpha   90.00
_cell.angle_beta   90.00
_cell.angle_gamma   90.00
#
_symmetry.space_group_name_H-M   'P 1'
#
loop_
_entity.id
_entity.type
_entity.pdbx_description
1 polymer ?
#
loop_
_entity_poly.entity_id
_entity_poly.type
_entity_poly.pdbx_seq_one_letter_code
_entity_poly.pdbx_strand_id
1 'polypeptide(L)' 'MRELLAFVAVCDGRSDLQQAISCCTSPQEIIDLAAKEGHGISVKALRSCSRDLAAAYWPWSQKGHAWRRAFFAS' A
#
# COMPACT_ATOMS: atom_id res chain seq x y z
N MET A 1 3.58 -10.96 6.74
CA MET A 1 2.10 -11.01 6.63
C MET A 1 1.44 -10.26 7.79
N ARG A 2 1.76 -10.60 9.05
CA ARG A 2 1.20 -9.92 10.24
C ARG A 2 1.37 -8.40 10.24
N GLU A 3 2.58 -7.91 9.91
CA GLU A 3 2.86 -6.46 9.83
C GLU A 3 2.02 -5.73 8.77
N LEU A 4 1.77 -6.36 7.62
CA LEU A 4 0.97 -5.73 6.57
C LEU A 4 -0.50 -5.62 6.99
N LEU A 5 -1.03 -6.64 7.65
CA LEU A 5 -2.40 -6.60 8.18
C LEU A 5 -2.55 -5.55 9.28
N ALA A 6 -1.55 -5.42 10.15
CA ALA A 6 -1.54 -4.38 11.18
C ALA A 6 -1.53 -2.98 10.55
N PHE A 7 -0.68 -2.75 9.55
CA PHE A 7 -0.65 -1.49 8.83
C PHE A 7 -1.97 -1.18 8.11
N VAL A 8 -2.59 -2.18 7.47
CA VAL A 8 -3.91 -2.04 6.83
C VAL A 8 -4.97 -1.63 7.85
N ALA A 9 -5.01 -2.26 9.03
CA ALA A 9 -5.95 -1.90 10.08
C ALA A 9 -5.77 -0.44 10.56
N VAL A 10 -4.52 0.04 10.63
CA VAL A 10 -4.24 1.45 10.95
C VAL A 10 -4.74 2.37 9.82
N CYS A 11 -4.53 1.99 8.57
CA CYS A 11 -4.99 2.75 7.41
C CYS A 11 -6.53 2.85 7.37
N ASP A 12 -7.25 1.78 7.64
CA ASP A 12 -8.72 1.75 7.60
C ASP A 12 -9.36 2.73 8.61
N GLY A 13 -8.66 3.03 9.71
CA GLY A 13 -9.10 3.99 10.73
C GLY A 13 -8.60 5.43 10.57
N ARG A 14 -7.74 5.71 9.58
CA ARG A 14 -7.01 7.00 9.47
C ARG A 14 -7.09 7.62 8.09
N SER A 15 -7.98 8.61 7.93
CA SER A 15 -8.18 9.32 6.66
C SER A 15 -6.94 10.05 6.16
N ASP A 16 -6.08 10.55 7.06
CA ASP A 16 -4.81 11.20 6.73
C ASP A 16 -3.83 10.21 6.05
N LEU A 17 -3.72 8.98 6.58
CA LEU A 17 -2.90 7.94 5.98
C LEU A 17 -3.48 7.45 4.65
N GLN A 18 -4.79 7.29 4.56
CA GLN A 18 -5.45 6.94 3.29
C GLN A 18 -5.15 7.99 2.22
N GLN A 19 -5.24 9.28 2.54
CA GLN A 19 -4.90 10.34 1.61
C GLN A 19 -3.42 10.32 1.23
N ALA A 20 -2.52 10.13 2.19
CA ALA A 20 -1.08 10.02 1.92
C ALA A 20 -0.76 8.84 0.99
N ILE A 21 -1.33 7.67 1.24
CA ILE A 21 -1.16 6.46 0.40
C ILE A 21 -1.70 6.69 -1.00
N SER A 22 -2.85 7.37 -1.14
CA SER A 22 -3.45 7.63 -2.45
C SER A 22 -2.57 8.49 -3.37
N CYS A 23 -1.68 9.29 -2.78
CA CYS A 23 -0.71 10.13 -3.48
C CYS A 23 0.60 9.38 -3.80
N CYS A 24 0.79 8.16 -3.31
CA CYS A 24 2.02 7.43 -3.57
C CYS A 24 2.15 7.05 -5.05
N THR A 25 3.34 7.28 -5.59
CA THR A 25 3.70 6.99 -6.98
C THR A 25 4.60 5.77 -7.12
N SER A 26 5.19 5.30 -6.02
CA SER A 26 6.01 4.09 -5.97
C SER A 26 5.66 3.19 -4.77
N PRO A 27 6.00 1.89 -4.82
CA PRO A 27 5.83 0.99 -3.69
C PRO A 27 6.68 1.41 -2.49
N GLN A 28 7.87 1.96 -2.75
CA GLN A 28 8.80 2.37 -1.69
C GLN A 28 8.22 3.47 -0.81
N GLU A 29 7.49 4.43 -1.38
CA GLU A 29 6.81 5.47 -0.59
C GLU A 29 5.78 4.88 0.40
N ILE A 30 5.08 3.80 0.01
CA ILE A 30 4.16 3.10 0.90
C ILE A 30 4.94 2.38 2.00
N ILE A 31 6.08 1.77 1.67
CA ILE A 31 6.96 1.13 2.67
C ILE A 31 7.47 2.17 3.68
N ASP A 32 7.88 3.35 3.20
CA ASP A 32 8.39 4.43 4.05
C ASP A 32 7.28 5.01 4.95
N LEU A 33 6.06 5.16 4.43
CA LEU A 33 4.89 5.52 5.24
C LEU A 33 4.61 4.47 6.32
N ALA A 34 4.60 3.20 5.97
CA ALA A 34 4.39 2.13 6.94
C ALA A 34 5.49 2.10 8.01
N ALA A 35 6.75 2.32 7.62
CA ALA A 35 7.88 2.40 8.55
C ALA A 35 7.74 3.57 9.54
N LYS A 36 7.24 4.73 9.09
CA LYS A 36 6.94 5.88 9.98
C LYS A 36 5.85 5.55 11.00
N GLU A 37 4.90 4.69 10.62
CA GLU A 37 3.85 4.18 11.50
C GLU A 37 4.30 2.97 12.34
N GLY A 38 5.59 2.61 12.31
CA GLY A 38 6.16 1.51 13.09
C GLY A 38 5.98 0.12 12.49
N HIS A 39 5.57 0.02 11.22
CA HIS A 39 5.31 -1.24 10.52
C HIS A 39 6.40 -1.58 9.51
N GLY A 40 7.13 -2.67 9.78
CA GLY A 40 8.15 -3.21 8.89
C GLY A 40 7.57 -4.07 7.78
N ILE A 41 6.98 -3.46 6.76
CA ILE A 41 6.49 -4.17 5.56
C ILE A 41 7.55 -4.19 4.46
N SER A 42 7.49 -5.17 3.55
CA SER A 42 8.36 -5.24 2.38
C SER A 42 7.57 -5.06 1.09
N VAL A 43 8.22 -4.54 0.05
CA VAL A 43 7.64 -4.43 -1.30
C VAL A 43 7.13 -5.80 -1.78
N LYS A 44 7.87 -6.88 -1.49
CA LYS A 44 7.45 -8.25 -1.84
C LYS A 44 6.12 -8.61 -1.17
N ALA A 45 5.95 -8.34 0.12
CA ALA A 45 4.71 -8.62 0.82
C ALA A 45 3.54 -7.77 0.27
N LEU A 46 3.79 -6.47 0.07
CA LEU A 46 2.80 -5.55 -0.48
C LEU A 46 2.34 -5.99 -1.88
N ARG A 47 3.28 -6.36 -2.75
CA ARG A 47 2.99 -6.85 -4.11
C ARG A 47 2.18 -8.13 -4.08
N SER A 48 2.54 -9.10 -3.24
CA SER A 48 1.80 -10.37 -3.13
C SER A 48 0.35 -10.18 -2.70
N CYS A 49 0.09 -9.22 -1.80
CA CYS A 49 -1.25 -8.95 -1.29
C CYS A 49 -2.01 -7.85 -2.07
N SER A 50 -1.36 -7.17 -3.02
CA SER A 50 -1.94 -6.05 -3.77
C SER A 50 -3.22 -6.37 -4.56
N ARG A 51 -3.51 -7.66 -4.81
CA ARG A 51 -4.78 -8.11 -5.38
C ARG A 51 -5.93 -8.07 -4.36
N ASP A 52 -5.64 -8.34 -3.11
CA ASP A 52 -6.61 -8.44 -2.01
C ASP A 52 -6.81 -7.08 -1.32
N LEU A 53 -5.82 -6.18 -1.44
CA LEU A 53 -5.88 -4.79 -1.04
C LEU A 53 -6.78 -3.97 -1.98
N ALA A 54 -8.09 -4.10 -1.79
CA ALA A 54 -9.12 -3.54 -2.66
C ALA A 54 -9.62 -2.15 -2.26
N ALA A 55 -9.21 -1.63 -1.10
CA ALA A 55 -9.63 -0.31 -0.63
C ALA A 55 -9.30 0.81 -1.64
N ALA A 56 -10.17 1.81 -1.75
CA ALA A 56 -10.10 2.84 -2.79
C ALA A 56 -8.84 3.73 -2.70
N TYR A 57 -8.25 3.84 -1.51
CA TYR A 57 -7.06 4.66 -1.28
C TYR A 57 -5.77 4.02 -1.81
N TRP A 58 -5.75 2.72 -2.16
CA TRP A 58 -4.57 2.11 -2.75
C TRP A 58 -4.33 2.65 -4.17
N PRO A 59 -3.08 3.05 -4.54
CA PRO A 59 -2.81 3.68 -5.83
C PRO A 59 -3.23 2.87 -7.06
N TRP A 60 -3.27 1.54 -6.92
CA TRP A 60 -3.66 0.59 -7.97
C TRP A 60 -5.14 0.21 -7.98
N SER A 61 -5.96 0.75 -7.08
CA SER A 61 -7.39 0.46 -7.01
C SER A 61 -8.06 0.85 -8.33
N GLN A 62 -8.84 -0.06 -8.91
CA GLN A 62 -9.54 0.12 -10.21
C GLN A 62 -8.66 0.42 -11.45
N LYS A 63 -7.32 0.41 -11.36
CA LYS A 63 -6.43 0.72 -12.52
C LYS A 63 -6.02 -0.49 -13.37
N GLY A 64 -6.45 -1.71 -12.97
CA GLY A 64 -6.17 -2.94 -13.69
C GLY A 64 -4.74 -3.48 -13.52
N HIS A 65 -4.47 -4.62 -14.17
CA HIS A 65 -3.23 -5.39 -13.98
C HIS A 65 -1.98 -4.73 -14.54
N ALA A 66 -2.07 -4.09 -15.72
CA ALA A 66 -0.92 -3.46 -16.37
C ALA A 66 -0.37 -2.32 -15.52
N TRP A 67 -1.25 -1.43 -15.04
CA TRP A 67 -0.87 -0.32 -14.18
C TRP A 67 -0.23 -0.81 -12.88
N ARG A 68 -0.84 -1.79 -12.22
CA ARG A 68 -0.29 -2.37 -10.97
C ARG A 68 1.10 -2.97 -11.18
N ARG A 69 1.34 -3.66 -12.30
CA ARG A 69 2.67 -4.19 -12.64
C ARG A 69 3.69 -3.08 -12.83
N ALA A 70 3.32 -1.99 -13.50
CA ALA A 70 4.20 -0.83 -13.68
C ALA A 70 4.52 -0.17 -12.33
N PHE A 71 3.52 0.00 -11.47
CA PHE A 71 3.70 0.52 -10.11
C PHE A 71 4.70 -0.33 -9.31
N PHE A 72 4.60 -1.66 -9.34
CA PHE A 72 5.57 -2.52 -8.63
C PHE A 72 6.90 -2.75 -9.37
N ALA A 73 7.13 -2.06 -10.48
CA ALA A 73 8.37 -2.11 -11.25
C ALA A 73 9.19 -0.79 -11.17
N SER A 74 8.59 0.28 -10.63
CA SER A 74 9.26 1.55 -10.31
C SER A 74 10.17 1.44 -9.11
#